data_AF-A0A133KGV5-F1
#
_entry.id   AF-A0A133KGV5-F1
#
_cell.length_a   1.000
_cell.length_b   1.000
_cell.length_c   1.000
_cell.angle_alpha   90.00
_cell.angle_beta   90.00
_cell.angle_gamma   90.00
#
_symmetry.space_group_name_H-M   'P 1'
#
loop_
_entity.id
_entity.type
_entity.pdbx_description
1 polymer ?
#
loop_
_entity_poly.entity_id
_entity_poly.type
_entity_poly.pdbx_seq_one_letter_code
_entity_poly.pdbx_strand_id
1 'polypeptide(L)'
;HFGFKLIIRGGTVMDHAKALVIKFIMVAVVLGIILSAIFNMPFGDMIATSVVLTILAYVLGDLMIFKRENEREENTQRNIMATVADFVLAYLVVWLMGRSLAPDMDNLLWAALASSIVIAAGEWFFHKYLHHLFHHTPDREFTGYGGD
;
A
#
# COMPACT_ATOMS: atom_id res chain seq x y z
N HIS A 1 42.82 13.37 -11.37
CA HIS A 1 41.97 13.93 -10.30
C HIS A 1 40.60 13.25 -10.36
N PHE A 2 40.40 12.32 -9.43
CA PHE A 2 39.13 11.63 -9.15
C PHE A 2 38.12 12.63 -8.59
N GLY A 3 36.82 12.49 -8.90
CA GLY A 3 35.81 13.29 -8.20
C GLY A 3 34.39 13.25 -8.75
N PHE A 4 33.76 12.08 -8.68
CA PHE A 4 32.36 11.91 -8.24
C PHE A 4 31.24 12.59 -9.06
N LYS A 5 30.81 11.89 -10.12
CA LYS A 5 29.50 12.07 -10.75
C LYS A 5 28.43 11.48 -9.82
N LEU A 6 27.90 12.30 -8.91
CA LEU A 6 26.77 11.93 -8.04
C LEU A 6 25.48 11.87 -8.90
N ILE A 7 25.18 10.69 -9.44
CA ILE A 7 23.88 10.36 -10.03
C ILE A 7 22.92 10.12 -8.88
N ILE A 8 22.29 11.18 -8.39
CA ILE A 8 21.04 11.07 -7.62
C ILE A 8 19.98 10.68 -8.64
N ARG A 9 19.70 9.38 -8.73
CA ARG A 9 18.56 8.85 -9.48
C ARG A 9 17.32 9.07 -8.62
N GLY A 10 16.85 10.32 -8.58
CA GLY A 10 15.66 10.72 -7.84
C GLY A 10 14.39 10.22 -8.51
N GLY A 11 13.66 9.30 -7.85
CA GLY A 11 12.23 9.16 -8.07
C GLY A 11 11.56 10.43 -7.57
N THR A 12 10.72 11.07 -8.38
CA THR A 12 10.14 12.37 -7.99
C THR A 12 9.13 12.17 -6.85
N VAL A 13 9.13 13.05 -5.86
CA VAL A 13 8.18 13.06 -4.71
C VAL A 13 6.72 12.99 -5.18
N MET A 14 6.45 13.48 -6.39
CA MET A 14 5.15 13.43 -7.07
C MET A 14 4.62 12.01 -7.28
N ASP A 15 5.48 11.03 -7.52
CA ASP A 15 5.06 9.65 -7.79
C ASP A 15 4.62 8.94 -6.50
N HIS A 16 5.25 9.29 -5.38
CA HIS A 16 4.97 8.70 -4.06
C HIS A 16 3.68 9.27 -3.48
N ALA A 17 3.48 10.59 -3.60
CA ALA A 17 2.25 11.25 -3.18
C ALA A 17 1.03 10.74 -3.96
N LYS A 18 1.17 10.51 -5.29
CA LYS A 18 0.11 9.91 -6.10
C LYS A 18 -0.22 8.49 -5.65
N ALA A 19 0.80 7.65 -5.43
CA ALA A 19 0.59 6.29 -4.94
C ALA A 19 -0.11 6.26 -3.58
N LEU A 20 0.25 7.18 -2.68
CA LEU A 20 -0.38 7.32 -1.36
C LEU A 20 -1.86 7.70 -1.45
N VAL A 21 -2.22 8.68 -2.30
CA VAL A 21 -3.61 9.12 -2.46
C VAL A 21 -4.47 7.98 -3.01
N ILE A 22 -3.97 7.22 -3.98
CA ILE A 22 -4.70 6.06 -4.50
C ILE A 22 -4.86 4.98 -3.42
N LYS A 23 -3.82 4.76 -2.60
CA LYS A 23 -3.87 3.83 -1.45
C LYS A 23 -4.94 4.26 -0.44
N PHE A 24 -4.99 5.54 -0.09
CA PHE A 24 -6.00 6.11 0.80
C PHE A 24 -7.42 5.88 0.27
N ILE A 25 -7.66 6.20 -1.00
CA ILE A 25 -8.99 6.02 -1.61
C ILE A 25 -9.41 4.55 -1.60
N MET A 26 -8.48 3.64 -1.94
CA MET A 26 -8.75 2.20 -1.89
C MET A 26 -9.13 1.74 -0.48
N VAL A 27 -8.34 2.12 0.53
CA VAL A 27 -8.62 1.78 1.94
C VAL A 27 -9.95 2.36 2.39
N ALA A 28 -10.23 3.63 2.10
CA ALA A 28 -11.47 4.29 2.48
C ALA A 28 -12.71 3.64 1.83
N VAL A 29 -12.63 3.25 0.55
CA VAL A 29 -13.71 2.54 -0.14
C VAL A 29 -13.94 1.17 0.48
N VAL A 30 -12.88 0.40 0.72
CA VAL A 30 -12.98 -0.94 1.32
C VAL A 30 -13.57 -0.87 2.73
N LEU A 31 -13.07 0.04 3.58
CA LEU A 31 -13.63 0.23 4.92
C LEU A 31 -15.06 0.78 4.89
N GLY A 32 -15.39 1.66 3.95
CA GLY A 32 -16.75 2.17 3.77
C GLY A 32 -17.74 1.04 3.45
N ILE A 33 -17.37 0.13 2.56
CA ILE A 33 -18.20 -1.04 2.22
C ILE A 33 -18.30 -1.98 3.43
N ILE A 34 -17.17 -2.36 4.02
CA ILE A 34 -17.16 -3.39 5.06
C ILE A 34 -17.70 -2.80 6.37
N LEU A 35 -17.02 -1.81 6.95
CA LEU A 35 -17.38 -1.29 8.25
C LEU A 35 -18.72 -0.57 8.23
N SER A 36 -18.95 0.33 7.27
CA SER A 36 -20.18 1.14 7.27
C SER A 36 -21.38 0.40 6.64
N ALA A 37 -21.24 -0.20 5.46
CA ALA A 37 -22.38 -0.83 4.79
C ALA A 37 -22.75 -2.22 5.31
N ILE A 38 -21.78 -3.05 5.72
CA ILE A 38 -22.05 -4.42 6.23
C ILE A 38 -22.22 -4.41 7.74
N PHE A 39 -21.29 -3.78 8.46
CA PHE A 39 -21.24 -3.82 9.93
C PHE A 39 -21.93 -2.61 10.60
N ASN A 40 -22.50 -1.68 9.83
CA ASN A 40 -23.23 -0.49 10.33
C ASN A 40 -22.38 0.45 11.20
N MET A 41 -21.08 0.59 10.90
CA MET A 41 -20.23 1.58 11.56
C MET A 41 -20.69 2.99 11.17
N PRO A 42 -20.83 3.92 12.13
CA PRO A 42 -21.08 5.31 11.83
C PRO A 42 -20.04 5.87 10.85
N PHE A 43 -20.50 6.66 9.88
CA PHE A 43 -19.64 7.17 8.81
C PHE A 43 -18.45 7.98 9.36
N GLY A 44 -18.65 8.76 10.43
CA GLY A 44 -17.59 9.53 11.08
C GLY A 44 -16.46 8.64 11.62
N ASP A 45 -16.81 7.53 12.27
CA ASP A 45 -15.84 6.60 12.86
C ASP A 45 -15.10 5.80 11.79
N MET A 46 -15.80 5.44 10.71
CA MET A 46 -15.20 4.81 9.54
C MET A 46 -14.15 5.72 8.89
N ILE A 47 -14.49 7.01 8.70
CA ILE A 47 -13.56 7.99 8.13
C ILE A 47 -12.34 8.18 9.04
N ALA A 48 -12.55 8.36 10.35
CA ALA A 48 -11.46 8.46 11.32
C ALA A 48 -10.55 7.22 11.27
N THR A 49 -11.13 6.02 11.20
CA THR A 49 -10.39 4.76 11.07
C THR A 49 -9.58 4.70 9.79
N SER A 50 -10.15 5.10 8.64
CA SER A 50 -9.46 5.11 7.35
C SER A 50 -8.26 6.07 7.32
N VAL A 51 -8.41 7.23 7.96
CA VAL A 51 -7.34 8.24 8.06
C VAL A 51 -6.20 7.71 8.92
N VAL A 52 -6.51 7.19 10.11
CA VAL A 52 -5.50 6.62 11.02
C VAL A 52 -4.79 5.44 10.37
N LEU A 53 -5.52 4.51 9.75
CA LEU A 53 -4.94 3.37 9.06
C LEU A 53 -3.98 3.82 7.95
N THR A 54 -4.37 4.81 7.15
CA THR A 54 -3.53 5.29 6.05
C THR A 54 -2.27 5.99 6.54
N ILE A 55 -2.37 6.81 7.60
CA ILE A 55 -1.21 7.47 8.21
C ILE A 55 -0.24 6.40 8.75
N LEU A 56 -0.75 5.40 9.46
CA LEU A 56 0.10 4.33 9.99
C LEU A 56 0.68 3.48 8.86
N ALA A 57 -0.08 3.15 7.82
CA ALA A 57 0.41 2.41 6.66
C ALA A 57 1.50 3.20 5.92
N TYR A 58 1.40 4.53 5.88
CA TYR A 58 2.46 5.37 5.34
C TYR A 58 3.72 5.32 6.22
N VAL A 59 3.60 5.53 7.53
CA VAL A 59 4.75 5.56 8.44
C VAL A 59 5.44 4.19 8.51
N LEU A 60 4.67 3.10 8.69
CA LEU A 60 5.23 1.74 8.72
C LEU A 60 5.72 1.29 7.33
N GLY A 61 5.01 1.66 6.27
CA GLY A 61 5.42 1.41 4.89
C GLY A 61 6.73 2.12 4.53
N ASP A 62 6.89 3.38 4.93
CA ASP A 62 8.08 4.18 4.67
C ASP A 62 9.28 3.68 5.48
N LEU A 63 9.07 3.23 6.73
CA LEU A 63 10.11 2.54 7.52
C LEU A 63 10.53 1.20 6.88
N MET A 64 9.59 0.46 6.26
CA MET A 64 9.92 -0.73 5.48
C MET A 64 10.69 -0.38 4.21
N ILE A 65 10.42 0.75 3.56
CA ILE A 65 11.14 1.24 2.38
C ILE A 65 12.56 1.72 2.76
N PHE A 66 12.72 2.42 3.88
CA PHE A 66 14.00 2.99 4.33
C PHE A 66 15.04 1.92 4.75
N LYS A 67 14.63 0.72 5.14
CA LYS A 67 15.56 -0.35 5.54
C LYS A 67 16.11 -1.17 4.34
N ARG A 68 15.72 -0.86 3.10
CA ARG A 68 15.79 -1.80 1.96
C ARG A 68 16.82 -1.48 0.87
N GLU A 69 17.70 -0.49 1.04
CA GLU A 69 18.85 -0.32 0.14
C GLU A 69 19.92 -1.42 0.30
N ASN A 70 19.92 -2.19 1.40
CA ASN A 70 21.05 -3.07 1.73
C ASN A 70 20.90 -4.55 1.38
N GLU A 71 19.72 -5.06 1.01
CA GLU A 71 19.54 -6.53 0.88
C GLU A 71 18.98 -6.90 -0.50
N ARG A 72 19.91 -7.23 -1.41
CA ARG A 72 19.69 -8.09 -2.57
C ARG A 72 19.20 -9.45 -2.08
N GLU A 73 17.90 -9.63 -1.91
CA GLU A 73 17.34 -10.98 -1.86
C GLU A 73 15.90 -10.98 -2.37
N GLU A 74 15.76 -11.73 -3.47
CA GLU A 74 14.57 -12.28 -4.11
C GLU A 74 13.27 -11.42 -4.16
N ASN A 75 13.01 -10.85 -5.34
CA ASN A 75 11.83 -10.02 -5.66
C ASN A 75 10.45 -10.64 -5.33
N THR A 76 10.36 -11.94 -5.08
CA THR A 76 9.09 -12.64 -4.80
C THR A 76 8.74 -12.67 -3.30
N GLN A 77 9.72 -12.82 -2.41
CA GLN A 77 9.46 -12.86 -0.96
C GLN A 77 9.13 -11.47 -0.39
N ARG A 78 9.64 -10.41 -1.04
CA ARG A 78 9.42 -9.01 -0.64
C ARG A 78 7.96 -8.57 -0.70
N ASN A 79 7.22 -9.00 -1.71
CA ASN A 79 5.82 -8.61 -1.88
C ASN A 79 4.91 -9.27 -0.85
N ILE A 80 5.19 -10.52 -0.49
CA ILE A 80 4.42 -11.26 0.50
C ILE A 80 4.61 -10.64 1.89
N MET A 81 5.86 -10.34 2.29
CA MET A 81 6.12 -9.73 3.59
C MET A 81 5.47 -8.35 3.74
N ALA A 82 5.47 -7.53 2.68
CA ALA A 82 4.78 -6.24 2.69
C ALA A 82 3.26 -6.39 2.84
N THR A 83 2.67 -7.32 2.07
CA THR A 83 1.22 -7.60 2.13
C THR A 83 0.80 -8.15 3.50
N VAL A 84 1.62 -9.00 4.13
CA VAL A 84 1.36 -9.54 5.48
C VAL A 84 1.47 -8.45 6.54
N ALA A 85 2.46 -7.56 6.43
CA ALA A 85 2.59 -6.43 7.36
C ALA A 85 1.38 -5.49 7.26
N ASP A 86 0.95 -5.15 6.04
CA ASP A 86 -0.23 -4.29 5.83
C ASP A 86 -1.52 -5.00 6.28
N PHE A 87 -1.64 -6.32 6.10
CA PHE A 87 -2.75 -7.11 6.66
C PHE A 87 -2.84 -7.00 8.19
N VAL A 88 -1.72 -7.25 8.89
CA VAL A 88 -1.68 -7.20 10.36
C VAL A 88 -1.96 -5.78 10.83
N LEU A 89 -1.40 -4.78 10.16
CA LEU A 89 -1.63 -3.37 10.47
C LEU A 89 -3.11 -3.01 10.31
N ALA A 90 -3.72 -3.36 9.19
CA ALA A 90 -5.14 -3.11 8.93
C ALA A 90 -6.02 -3.78 9.99
N TYR A 91 -5.74 -5.04 10.33
CA TYR A 91 -6.49 -5.77 11.35
C TYR A 91 -6.41 -5.07 12.71
N LEU A 92 -5.20 -4.77 13.18
CA LEU A 92 -4.99 -4.16 14.49
C LEU A 92 -5.58 -2.75 14.57
N VAL A 93 -5.42 -1.94 13.53
CA VAL A 93 -5.96 -0.57 13.52
C VAL A 93 -7.47 -0.59 13.50
N VAL A 94 -8.10 -1.38 12.63
CA VAL A 94 -9.56 -1.46 12.57
C VAL A 94 -10.13 -2.01 13.88
N TRP A 95 -9.49 -3.00 14.48
CA TRP A 95 -9.91 -3.55 15.76
C TRP A 95 -9.77 -2.53 16.90
N LEU A 96 -8.63 -1.86 17.03
CA LEU A 96 -8.41 -0.86 18.09
C LEU A 96 -9.32 0.36 17.92
N MET A 97 -9.42 0.89 16.70
CA MET A 97 -10.28 2.03 16.38
C MET A 97 -11.74 1.68 16.58
N GLY A 98 -12.20 0.54 16.09
CA GLY A 98 -13.57 0.09 16.29
C GLY A 98 -13.90 -0.16 17.76
N ARG A 99 -12.96 -0.68 18.55
CA ARG A 99 -13.18 -0.86 20.00
C ARG A 99 -13.30 0.47 20.74
N SER A 100 -12.59 1.50 20.27
CA SER A 100 -12.59 2.83 20.88
C SER A 100 -13.74 3.73 20.43
N LEU A 101 -14.08 3.70 19.14
CA LEU A 101 -15.03 4.62 18.52
C LEU A 101 -16.43 4.01 18.40
N ALA A 102 -16.50 2.70 18.18
CA ALA A 102 -17.76 1.98 17.95
C ALA A 102 -17.89 0.78 18.91
N PRO A 103 -17.91 1.02 20.24
CA PRO A 103 -17.87 -0.03 21.25
C PRO A 103 -19.09 -0.96 21.22
N ASP A 104 -20.20 -0.47 20.66
CA ASP A 104 -21.47 -1.19 20.53
C ASP A 104 -21.55 -2.04 19.24
N MET A 105 -20.50 -2.05 18.41
CA MET A 105 -20.46 -2.88 17.21
C MET A 105 -20.31 -4.35 17.57
N ASP A 106 -21.38 -5.11 17.32
CA ASP A 106 -21.33 -6.56 17.32
C ASP A 106 -20.37 -7.06 16.23
N ASN A 107 -19.64 -8.13 16.54
CA ASN A 107 -18.74 -8.81 15.59
C ASN A 107 -17.55 -7.96 15.09
N LEU A 108 -17.08 -6.99 15.88
CA LEU A 108 -15.92 -6.16 15.55
C LEU A 108 -14.67 -6.97 15.10
N LEU A 109 -14.40 -8.11 15.72
CA LEU A 109 -13.29 -9.00 15.31
C LEU A 109 -13.46 -9.51 13.87
N TRP A 110 -14.68 -9.88 13.49
CA TRP A 110 -14.99 -10.31 12.13
C TRP A 110 -14.94 -9.15 11.13
N ALA A 111 -15.39 -7.96 11.54
CA ALA A 111 -15.29 -6.75 10.74
C ALA A 111 -13.82 -6.38 10.45
N ALA A 112 -12.96 -6.45 11.48
CA ALA A 112 -11.53 -6.21 11.36
C ALA A 112 -10.85 -7.24 10.46
N LEU A 113 -11.18 -8.54 10.64
CA LEU A 113 -10.62 -9.61 9.83
C LEU A 113 -11.06 -9.52 8.36
N ALA A 114 -12.35 -9.30 8.11
CA ALA A 114 -12.86 -9.12 6.75
C ALA A 114 -12.20 -7.91 6.07
N SER A 115 -12.09 -6.79 6.80
CA SER A 115 -11.45 -5.57 6.31
C SER A 115 -9.98 -5.81 5.96
N SER A 116 -9.21 -6.44 6.85
CA SER A 116 -7.79 -6.66 6.62
C SER A 116 -7.53 -7.62 5.45
N ILE A 117 -8.34 -8.67 5.28
CA ILE A 117 -8.22 -9.59 4.14
C ILE A 117 -8.43 -8.83 2.82
N VAL A 118 -9.49 -8.03 2.73
CA VAL A 118 -9.83 -7.32 1.50
C VAL A 118 -8.81 -6.22 1.19
N ILE A 119 -8.33 -5.49 2.20
CA ILE A 119 -7.26 -4.49 2.04
C ILE A 119 -5.97 -5.15 1.54
N ALA A 120 -5.53 -6.23 2.18
CA ALA A 120 -4.32 -6.93 1.78
C ALA A 120 -4.42 -7.50 0.35
N ALA A 121 -5.57 -8.04 -0.02
CA ALA A 121 -5.84 -8.48 -1.39
C ALA A 121 -5.82 -7.31 -2.40
N GLY A 122 -6.40 -6.16 -2.03
CA GLY A 122 -6.40 -4.94 -2.81
C GLY A 122 -5.00 -4.38 -3.03
N GLU A 123 -4.14 -4.39 -2.02
CA GLU A 123 -2.74 -3.98 -2.12
C GLU A 123 -1.92 -4.93 -2.99
N TRP A 124 -2.10 -6.24 -2.82
CA TRP A 124 -1.44 -7.22 -3.67
C TRP A 124 -1.80 -7.01 -5.15
N PHE A 125 -3.08 -6.75 -5.44
CA PHE A 125 -3.53 -6.41 -6.78
C PHE A 125 -2.96 -5.07 -7.28
N PHE A 126 -2.92 -4.06 -6.40
CA PHE A 126 -2.35 -2.75 -6.71
C PHE A 126 -0.87 -2.82 -7.07
N HIS A 127 -0.08 -3.62 -6.34
CA HIS A 127 1.32 -3.86 -6.66
C HIS A 127 1.50 -4.52 -8.03
N LYS A 128 0.65 -5.51 -8.35
CA LYS A 128 0.69 -6.19 -9.66
C LYS A 128 0.30 -5.24 -10.81
N TYR A 129 -0.71 -4.41 -10.61
CA TYR A 129 -1.18 -3.44 -11.61
C TYR A 129 -0.17 -2.32 -11.87
N LEU A 130 0.38 -1.71 -10.81
CA LEU A 130 1.41 -0.67 -10.91
C LEU A 130 2.66 -1.18 -11.63
N HIS A 131 3.11 -2.40 -11.32
CA HIS A 131 4.27 -2.99 -11.98
C HIS A 131 4.07 -3.08 -13.50
N HIS A 132 2.86 -3.44 -13.94
CA HIS A 132 2.53 -3.53 -15.36
C HIS A 132 2.44 -2.17 -16.05
N LEU A 133 1.94 -1.15 -15.34
CA LEU A 133 1.74 0.20 -15.89
C LEU A 133 3.06 0.98 -16.07
N PHE A 134 4.05 0.76 -15.20
CA PHE A 134 5.33 1.49 -15.21
C PHE A 134 6.51 0.71 -15.86
N HIS A 135 6.32 -0.53 -16.29
CA HIS A 135 7.33 -1.32 -17.02
C HIS A 135 6.99 -1.59 -18.50
N HIS A 136 6.21 -0.72 -19.13
CA HIS A 136 6.28 -0.54 -20.59
C HIS A 136 7.34 0.51 -20.91
N THR A 137 8.62 0.15 -20.78
CA THR A 137 9.60 0.70 -21.72
C THR A 137 9.40 -0.16 -22.96
N PRO A 138 8.87 0.36 -24.10
CA PRO A 138 9.06 -0.34 -25.34
C PRO A 138 10.56 -0.48 -25.50
N ASP A 139 11.02 -1.72 -25.37
CA ASP A 139 12.24 -2.21 -25.96
C ASP A 139 12.31 -1.56 -27.33
N ARG A 140 13.20 -0.57 -27.44
CA ARG A 140 13.56 -0.03 -28.73
C ARG A 140 14.23 -1.19 -29.43
N GLU A 141 13.44 -1.88 -30.22
CA GLU A 141 13.83 -2.76 -31.28
C GLU A 141 14.86 -1.97 -32.11
N PHE A 142 16.14 -2.19 -31.81
CA PHE A 142 17.21 -1.82 -32.72
C PHE A 142 17.13 -2.80 -33.89
N THR A 143 16.16 -2.57 -34.77
CA THR A 143 16.19 -3.10 -36.12
C THR A 143 17.38 -2.41 -36.82
N GLY A 144 18.39 -3.22 -37.16
CA GLY A 144 19.62 -2.74 -37.76
C GLY A 144 19.46 -2.26 -39.20
N TYR A 145 20.48 -1.55 -39.71
CA TYR A 145 20.80 -1.46 -41.13
C TYR A 145 22.27 -1.03 -41.36
N GLY A 146 22.96 -1.79 -42.23
CA GLY A 146 24.27 -1.51 -42.86
C GLY A 146 25.50 -1.81 -41.99
N GLY A 147 26.48 -2.64 -42.39
CA GLY A 147 27.16 -2.60 -43.69
C GLY A 147 27.76 -1.18 -43.85
N ASP A 148 29.07 -0.96 -43.85
CA ASP A 148 30.18 -1.71 -44.43
C ASP A 148 31.49 -1.35 -43.68
#